data_AF-A0A9R0V0C8-F1
#
_entry.id   AF-A0A9R0V0C8-F1
#
_cell.length_a   1.000
_cell.length_b   1.000
_cell.length_c   1.000
_cell.angle_alpha   90.00
_cell.angle_beta   90.00
_cell.angle_gamma   90.00
#
_symmetry.space_group_name_H-M   'P 1'
#
loop_
_entity.id
_entity.type
_entity.pdbx_description
1 polymer ?
#
loop_
_entity_poly.entity_id
_entity_poly.type
_entity_poly.pdbx_seq_one_letter_code
_entity_poly.pdbx_strand_id
1 'polypeptide(L)'
;MMESKEFAMELFDTLCRRRQMQSDHINREELREIWSQITDNSFDSRLQIFFDMVDKDADGHITEAEVKEIIMLSASANKLARLKEQAEEYAALIMEELDPEGLGYIELWQLETLLLQKDTYVNYSQALSYTSQALSQNLAGLRHKSPIRKMSSKLSYYLEDNWKRLWVLALWIGIMAGLFIWKFIQYRNRYVFSVMGYCVTIAKGAAETLKLNMALILLPVCRNTITWLRNTRAARALPFDDNINFHKTIAAAIVVGVILHAGNHLACDFPRLIDSSDQTYAPLRKYFGETKPTYLALVRGVEGVTGVIMVVCMLIAFTLATRWFRRSLVKLPKPFDKLTGFNAFWYSHHLFIIVYISLVIHGERLYLILDWYKRTVSLYLSFSFTLFT
;
A
#
# COMPACT_ATOMS: atom_id res chain seq x y z
N MET A 1 14.92 -20.31 -4.95
CA MET A 1 14.69 -21.41 -3.99
C MET A 1 15.32 -21.07 -2.64
N MET A 2 14.89 -19.97 -1.99
CA MET A 2 15.54 -19.51 -0.75
C MET A 2 15.17 -20.37 0.47
N GLU A 3 14.07 -21.12 0.38
CA GLU A 3 13.56 -21.97 1.49
C GLU A 3 14.04 -23.42 1.44
N SER A 4 14.71 -23.86 0.36
CA SER A 4 15.17 -25.25 0.16
C SER A 4 16.57 -25.31 -0.45
N LYS A 5 17.54 -24.70 0.26
CA LYS A 5 18.92 -24.56 -0.21
C LYS A 5 19.58 -25.92 -0.53
N GLU A 6 19.36 -26.92 0.31
CA GLU A 6 19.93 -28.28 0.15
C GLU A 6 19.46 -28.93 -1.15
N PHE A 7 18.14 -28.96 -1.40
CA PHE A 7 17.59 -29.50 -2.64
C PHE A 7 18.04 -28.71 -3.89
N ALA A 8 18.16 -27.38 -3.78
CA ALA A 8 18.64 -26.55 -4.87
C ALA A 8 20.11 -26.81 -5.23
N MET A 9 20.95 -27.06 -4.21
CA MET A 9 22.34 -27.47 -4.40
C MET A 9 22.41 -28.85 -5.04
N GLU A 10 21.63 -29.81 -4.56
CA GLU A 10 21.66 -31.18 -5.06
C GLU A 10 21.26 -31.29 -6.54
N LEU A 11 20.19 -30.58 -6.92
CA LEU A 11 19.76 -30.50 -8.32
C LEU A 11 20.84 -29.84 -9.20
N PHE A 12 21.50 -28.80 -8.68
CA PHE A 12 22.55 -28.10 -9.39
C PHE A 12 23.80 -28.96 -9.58
N ASP A 13 24.26 -29.62 -8.52
CA ASP A 13 25.43 -30.50 -8.53
C ASP A 13 25.21 -31.69 -9.47
N THR A 14 24.00 -32.26 -9.47
CA THR A 14 23.59 -33.32 -10.39
C THR A 14 23.69 -32.89 -11.86
N LEU A 15 23.14 -31.72 -12.20
CA LEU A 15 23.18 -31.20 -13.57
C LEU A 15 24.61 -30.84 -14.00
N CYS A 16 25.47 -30.41 -13.07
CA CYS A 16 26.89 -30.20 -13.33
C CYS A 16 27.67 -31.51 -13.55
N ARG A 17 27.40 -32.55 -12.73
CA ARG A 17 28.00 -33.90 -12.86
C ARG A 17 27.71 -34.50 -14.24
N ARG A 18 26.45 -34.45 -14.69
CA ARG A 18 26.05 -34.95 -16.03
C ARG A 18 26.81 -34.31 -17.19
N ARG A 19 27.33 -33.10 -17.00
CA ARG A 19 28.06 -32.34 -18.01
C ARG A 19 29.57 -32.37 -17.81
N GLN A 20 30.07 -33.11 -16.81
CA GLN A 20 31.48 -33.09 -16.40
C GLN A 20 32.01 -31.66 -16.14
N MET A 21 31.12 -30.79 -15.67
CA MET A 21 31.48 -29.40 -15.39
C MET A 21 32.19 -29.33 -14.05
N GLN A 22 33.49 -29.05 -14.08
CA GLN A 22 34.31 -28.79 -12.90
C GLN A 22 34.57 -27.29 -12.75
N SER A 23 33.55 -26.53 -12.36
CA SER A 23 33.71 -25.10 -12.14
C SER A 23 32.73 -24.59 -11.08
N ASP A 24 33.24 -23.81 -10.13
CA ASP A 24 32.47 -23.09 -9.10
C ASP A 24 31.62 -21.94 -9.70
N HIS A 25 31.62 -21.79 -11.03
CA HIS A 25 30.96 -20.72 -11.76
C HIS A 25 30.30 -21.27 -13.02
N ILE A 26 29.10 -20.76 -13.30
CA ILE A 26 28.30 -21.11 -14.47
C ILE A 26 28.23 -19.87 -15.38
N ASN A 27 28.50 -20.03 -16.67
CA ASN A 27 28.32 -18.98 -17.64
C ASN A 27 26.86 -18.94 -18.16
N ARG A 28 26.54 -17.93 -18.98
CA ARG A 28 25.17 -17.71 -19.48
C ARG A 28 24.67 -18.84 -20.40
N GLU A 29 25.56 -19.47 -21.14
CA GLU A 29 25.23 -20.53 -22.09
C GLU A 29 24.92 -21.84 -21.34
N GLU A 30 25.79 -22.20 -20.40
CA GLU A 30 25.61 -23.32 -19.47
C GLU A 30 24.32 -23.17 -18.65
N LEU A 31 24.03 -21.97 -18.13
CA LEU A 31 22.77 -21.72 -17.42
C LEU A 31 21.54 -21.91 -18.32
N ARG A 32 21.63 -21.51 -19.59
CA ARG A 32 20.54 -21.66 -20.56
C ARG A 32 20.28 -23.14 -20.88
N GLU A 33 21.33 -23.94 -20.95
CA GLU A 33 21.22 -25.38 -21.16
C GLU A 33 20.64 -26.11 -19.94
N ILE A 34 21.16 -25.82 -18.74
CA ILE A 34 20.60 -26.31 -17.47
C ILE A 34 19.11 -25.98 -17.39
N TRP A 35 18.74 -24.75 -17.73
CA TRP A 35 17.35 -24.33 -17.76
C TRP A 35 16.50 -25.11 -18.78
N SER A 36 17.07 -25.40 -19.96
CA SER A 36 16.39 -26.19 -20.99
C SER A 36 16.09 -27.62 -20.53
N GLN A 37 16.96 -28.22 -19.71
CA GLN A 37 16.74 -29.58 -19.17
C GLN A 37 15.69 -29.57 -18.05
N ILE A 38 15.76 -28.61 -17.12
CA ILE A 38 14.77 -28.48 -16.04
C ILE A 38 13.36 -28.19 -16.60
N THR A 39 13.27 -27.48 -17.73
CA THR A 39 11.99 -27.14 -18.36
C THR A 39 11.49 -28.18 -19.34
N ASP A 40 12.26 -29.25 -19.60
CA ASP A 40 11.76 -30.40 -20.36
C ASP A 40 10.66 -31.12 -19.54
N ASN A 41 9.54 -31.37 -20.21
CA ASN A 41 8.37 -32.00 -19.61
C ASN A 41 8.24 -33.47 -19.99
N SER A 42 9.20 -34.02 -20.73
CA SER A 42 9.23 -35.46 -21.01
C SER A 42 9.42 -36.24 -19.70
N PHE A 43 8.70 -37.36 -19.61
CA PHE A 43 8.78 -38.26 -18.46
C PHE A 43 10.20 -38.79 -18.29
N ASP A 44 10.79 -39.29 -19.37
CA ASP A 44 12.14 -39.87 -19.41
C ASP A 44 13.21 -38.87 -18.94
N SER A 45 13.19 -37.61 -19.43
CA SER A 45 14.15 -36.60 -18.98
C SER A 45 14.02 -36.29 -17.49
N ARG A 46 12.79 -36.20 -16.98
CA ARG A 46 12.53 -35.92 -15.56
C ARG A 46 12.90 -37.09 -14.67
N LEU A 47 12.61 -38.31 -15.12
CA LEU A 47 12.97 -39.54 -14.45
C LEU A 47 14.48 -39.69 -14.35
N GLN A 48 15.19 -39.44 -15.44
CA GLN A 48 16.64 -39.48 -15.46
C GLN A 48 17.25 -38.41 -14.55
N ILE A 49 16.75 -37.17 -14.57
CA ILE A 49 17.23 -36.11 -13.66
C ILE A 49 17.00 -36.51 -12.19
N PHE A 50 15.86 -37.13 -11.89
CA PHE A 50 15.57 -37.63 -10.55
C PHE A 50 16.53 -38.76 -10.17
N PHE A 51 16.72 -39.75 -11.05
CA PHE A 51 17.63 -40.87 -10.84
C PHE A 51 19.06 -40.39 -10.55
N ASP A 52 19.61 -39.53 -11.41
CA ASP A 52 20.95 -38.99 -11.26
C ASP A 52 21.12 -38.14 -9.98
N MET A 53 20.02 -37.60 -9.44
CA MET A 53 20.02 -36.82 -8.20
C MET A 53 20.00 -37.72 -6.96
N VAL A 54 19.50 -38.95 -7.08
CA VAL A 54 19.53 -39.96 -6.02
C VAL A 54 20.86 -40.73 -6.05
N ASP A 55 21.31 -41.17 -7.23
CA ASP A 55 22.58 -41.85 -7.48
C ASP A 55 23.77 -40.88 -7.28
N LYS A 56 24.46 -41.01 -6.14
CA LYS A 56 25.53 -40.07 -5.74
C LYS A 56 26.87 -40.41 -6.35
N ASP A 57 27.18 -41.69 -6.48
CA ASP A 57 28.45 -42.16 -7.03
C ASP A 57 28.41 -42.40 -8.54
N ALA A 58 27.24 -42.24 -9.16
CA ALA A 58 26.99 -42.38 -10.58
C ALA A 58 27.32 -43.79 -11.10
N ASP A 59 27.10 -44.80 -10.26
CA ASP A 59 27.37 -46.20 -10.58
C ASP A 59 26.19 -46.88 -11.30
N GLY A 60 25.05 -46.18 -11.43
CA GLY A 60 23.85 -46.67 -12.09
C GLY A 60 22.92 -47.47 -11.19
N HIS A 61 23.18 -47.51 -9.89
CA HIS A 61 22.41 -48.26 -8.90
C HIS A 61 22.00 -47.34 -7.75
N ILE A 62 20.77 -47.48 -7.27
CA ILE A 62 20.28 -46.74 -6.11
C ILE A 62 20.24 -47.66 -4.91
N THR A 63 21.06 -47.38 -3.91
CA THR A 63 21.11 -48.13 -2.66
C THR A 63 20.06 -47.65 -1.65
N GLU A 64 19.75 -48.48 -0.64
CA GLU A 64 18.83 -48.10 0.45
C GLU A 64 19.26 -46.79 1.14
N ALA A 65 20.57 -46.58 1.29
CA ALA A 65 21.13 -45.38 1.90
C ALA A 65 20.80 -44.12 1.09
N GLU A 66 20.87 -44.20 -0.24
CA GLU A 66 20.55 -43.09 -1.15
C GLU A 66 19.04 -42.83 -1.21
N VAL A 67 18.21 -43.88 -1.17
CA VAL A 67 16.75 -43.74 -1.02
C VAL A 67 16.41 -43.00 0.27
N LYS A 68 17.05 -43.36 1.39
CA LYS A 68 16.87 -42.68 2.68
C LYS A 68 17.28 -41.20 2.59
N GLU A 69 18.41 -40.91 1.96
CA GLU A 69 18.92 -39.55 1.82
C GLU A 69 17.95 -38.66 1.02
N ILE A 70 17.44 -39.13 -0.12
CA ILE A 70 16.51 -38.33 -0.93
C ILE A 70 15.17 -38.09 -0.21
N ILE A 71 14.68 -39.06 0.57
CA ILE A 71 13.49 -38.89 1.41
C ILE A 71 13.74 -37.80 2.46
N MET A 72 14.91 -37.81 3.12
CA MET A 72 15.27 -36.78 4.09
C MET A 72 15.40 -35.39 3.47
N LEU A 73 15.99 -35.28 2.27
CA LEU A 73 16.11 -34.04 1.51
C LEU A 73 14.74 -33.49 1.12
N SER A 74 13.86 -34.34 0.58
CA SER A 74 12.49 -33.98 0.21
C SER A 74 11.65 -33.57 1.42
N ALA A 75 11.73 -34.31 2.53
CA ALA A 75 11.03 -34.01 3.77
C ALA A 75 11.51 -32.68 4.38
N SER A 76 12.82 -32.41 4.34
CA SER A 76 13.42 -31.16 4.84
C SER A 76 13.01 -29.96 3.99
N ALA A 77 13.03 -30.11 2.65
CA ALA A 77 12.58 -29.06 1.72
C ALA A 77 11.09 -28.71 1.89
N ASN A 78 10.25 -29.68 2.27
CA ASN A 78 8.82 -29.51 2.46
C ASN A 78 8.39 -29.31 3.93
N LYS A 79 9.35 -29.19 4.87
CA LYS A 79 9.10 -29.02 6.32
C LYS A 79 8.24 -30.14 6.93
N LEU A 80 8.43 -31.38 6.49
CA LEU A 80 7.68 -32.57 6.91
C LEU A 80 8.45 -33.37 7.98
N ALA A 81 8.41 -32.92 9.23
CA ALA A 81 9.20 -33.48 10.33
C ALA A 81 8.99 -35.00 10.56
N ARG A 82 7.73 -35.47 10.47
CA ARG A 82 7.40 -36.89 10.67
C ARG A 82 7.99 -37.81 9.60
N LEU A 83 8.03 -37.36 8.34
CA LEU A 83 8.65 -38.12 7.24
C LEU A 83 10.16 -38.25 7.41
N LYS A 84 10.80 -37.25 8.03
CA LYS A 84 12.23 -37.28 8.34
C LYS A 84 12.55 -38.31 9.44
N GLU A 85 11.71 -38.41 10.47
CA GLU A 85 11.89 -39.38 11.56
C GLU A 85 11.71 -40.84 11.11
N GLN A 86 10.87 -41.08 10.10
CA GLN A 86 10.56 -42.42 9.57
C GLN A 86 11.27 -42.74 8.24
N ALA A 87 12.24 -41.92 7.81
CA ALA A 87 12.87 -42.06 6.50
C ALA A 87 13.54 -43.43 6.27
N GLU A 88 14.04 -44.04 7.35
CA GLU A 88 14.64 -45.38 7.34
C GLU A 88 13.60 -46.48 7.08
N GLU A 89 12.47 -46.41 7.77
CA GLU A 89 11.36 -47.35 7.58
C GLU A 89 10.78 -47.23 6.15
N TYR A 90 10.66 -46.01 5.63
CA TYR A 90 10.21 -45.78 4.26
C TYR A 90 11.22 -46.24 3.21
N ALA A 91 12.52 -46.08 3.44
CA ALA A 91 13.55 -46.58 2.54
C ALA A 91 13.52 -48.11 2.46
N ALA A 92 13.44 -48.79 3.61
CA ALA A 92 13.33 -50.25 3.66
C ALA A 92 12.10 -50.77 2.91
N LEU A 93 10.93 -50.13 3.08
CA LEU A 93 9.71 -50.51 2.34
C LEU A 93 9.83 -50.30 0.83
N ILE A 94 10.54 -49.24 0.39
CA ILE A 94 10.77 -48.99 -1.04
C ILE A 94 11.72 -50.05 -1.61
N MET A 95 12.77 -50.42 -0.88
CA MET A 95 13.67 -51.49 -1.28
C MET A 95 12.96 -52.85 -1.34
N GLU A 96 12.09 -53.17 -0.38
CA GLU A 96 11.31 -54.42 -0.39
C GLU A 96 10.41 -54.55 -1.63
N GLU A 97 9.83 -53.44 -2.09
CA GLU A 97 8.96 -53.42 -3.28
C GLU A 97 9.74 -53.39 -4.60
N LEU A 98 10.87 -52.67 -4.66
CA LEU A 98 11.61 -52.45 -5.90
C LEU A 98 12.78 -53.42 -6.11
N ASP A 99 13.30 -54.04 -5.06
CA ASP A 99 14.36 -55.05 -5.08
C ASP A 99 13.87 -56.38 -4.47
N PRO A 100 12.94 -57.09 -5.12
CA PRO A 100 12.37 -58.34 -4.60
C PRO A 100 13.38 -59.49 -4.55
N GLU A 101 14.50 -59.37 -5.27
CA GLU A 101 15.57 -60.37 -5.32
C GLU A 101 16.64 -60.13 -4.23
N GLY A 102 16.58 -58.99 -3.52
CA GLY A 102 17.49 -58.66 -2.42
C GLY A 102 18.92 -58.40 -2.87
N LEU A 103 19.09 -57.80 -4.04
CA LEU A 103 20.39 -57.45 -4.63
C LEU A 103 21.06 -56.27 -3.90
N GLY A 104 20.29 -55.51 -3.12
CA GLY A 104 20.73 -54.36 -2.33
C GLY A 104 20.67 -53.03 -3.08
N TYR A 105 20.11 -53.01 -4.29
CA TYR A 105 20.06 -51.82 -5.14
C TYR A 105 18.88 -51.80 -6.11
N ILE A 106 18.53 -50.60 -6.59
CA ILE A 106 17.45 -50.34 -7.55
C ILE A 106 18.05 -49.72 -8.82
N GLU A 107 17.78 -50.33 -9.96
CA GLU A 107 18.12 -49.82 -11.29
C GLU A 107 17.02 -48.91 -11.86
N LEU A 108 17.38 -48.06 -12.81
CA LEU A 108 16.48 -47.06 -13.42
C LEU A 108 15.18 -47.68 -13.96
N TRP A 109 15.25 -48.85 -14.60
CA TRP A 109 14.09 -49.50 -15.21
C TRP A 109 13.08 -50.03 -14.17
N GLN A 110 13.52 -50.40 -12.96
CA GLN A 110 12.63 -50.80 -11.86
C GLN A 110 11.79 -49.61 -11.39
N LEU A 111 12.43 -48.44 -11.29
CA LEU A 111 11.77 -47.19 -10.92
C LEU A 111 10.84 -46.69 -12.04
N GLU A 112 11.26 -46.84 -13.30
CA GLU A 112 10.44 -46.56 -14.49
C GLU A 112 9.16 -47.43 -14.49
N THR A 113 9.30 -48.73 -14.24
CA THR A 113 8.18 -49.68 -14.23
C THR A 113 7.15 -49.33 -13.15
N LEU A 114 7.59 -49.00 -11.94
CA LEU A 114 6.70 -48.60 -10.83
C LEU A 114 5.95 -47.30 -11.13
N LEU A 115 6.62 -46.31 -11.73
CA LEU A 115 6.02 -45.03 -12.06
C LEU A 115 5.06 -45.13 -13.26
N LEU A 116 5.38 -45.93 -14.28
CA LEU A 116 4.50 -46.20 -15.43
C LEU A 116 3.24 -46.98 -15.01
N GLN A 117 3.36 -47.91 -14.07
CA GLN A 117 2.22 -48.67 -13.54
C GLN A 117 1.26 -47.76 -12.74
N LYS A 118 1.81 -46.79 -11.99
CA LYS A 118 1.04 -45.74 -11.31
C LYS A 118 0.41 -44.75 -12.30
N ASP A 119 1.11 -44.38 -13.37
CA ASP A 119 0.59 -43.53 -14.43
C ASP A 119 -0.60 -44.18 -15.15
N THR A 120 -0.72 -45.50 -15.20
CA THR A 120 -1.92 -46.16 -15.75
C THR A 120 -3.18 -45.87 -14.92
N TYR A 121 -3.04 -45.77 -13.58
CA TYR A 121 -4.13 -45.40 -12.67
C TYR A 121 -4.39 -43.88 -12.65
N VAL A 122 -3.33 -43.07 -12.67
CA VAL A 122 -3.42 -41.60 -12.69
C VAL A 122 -3.94 -41.10 -14.05
N ASN A 123 -3.56 -41.71 -15.17
CA ASN A 123 -4.02 -41.36 -16.53
C ASN A 123 -5.55 -41.41 -16.67
N TYR A 124 -6.26 -42.26 -15.93
CA TYR A 124 -7.73 -42.26 -15.92
C TYR A 124 -8.31 -40.98 -15.30
N SER A 125 -7.68 -40.48 -14.24
CA SER A 125 -8.05 -39.19 -13.59
C SER A 125 -7.50 -37.98 -14.36
N GLN A 126 -6.34 -38.12 -14.99
CA GLN A 126 -5.65 -37.05 -15.69
C GLN A 126 -6.19 -36.86 -17.10
N ALA A 127 -6.70 -37.89 -17.79
CA ALA A 127 -7.42 -37.73 -19.07
C ALA A 127 -8.68 -36.85 -18.90
N LEU A 128 -9.37 -36.93 -17.76
CA LEU A 128 -10.47 -36.03 -17.41
C LEU A 128 -9.97 -34.59 -17.15
N SER A 129 -8.77 -34.45 -16.56
CA SER A 129 -8.12 -33.16 -16.35
C SER A 129 -7.58 -32.55 -17.66
N TYR A 130 -6.91 -33.31 -18.53
CA TYR A 130 -6.37 -32.90 -19.82
C TYR A 130 -7.48 -32.55 -20.79
N THR A 131 -8.61 -33.25 -20.78
CA THR A 131 -9.80 -32.83 -21.56
C THR A 131 -10.36 -31.52 -21.03
N SER A 132 -10.43 -31.31 -19.70
CA SER A 132 -10.84 -30.01 -19.13
C SER A 132 -9.83 -28.89 -19.40
N GLN A 133 -8.54 -29.20 -19.46
CA GLN A 133 -7.45 -28.25 -19.61
C GLN A 133 -7.18 -27.91 -21.08
N ALA A 134 -7.31 -28.86 -22.00
CA ALA A 134 -7.34 -28.64 -23.44
C ALA A 134 -8.62 -27.94 -23.87
N LEU A 135 -9.78 -28.21 -23.24
CA LEU A 135 -11.01 -27.44 -23.44
C LEU A 135 -10.86 -26.01 -22.89
N SER A 136 -10.23 -25.84 -21.74
CA SER A 136 -9.92 -24.53 -21.14
C SER A 136 -8.91 -23.73 -21.98
N GLN A 137 -7.86 -24.36 -22.51
CA GLN A 137 -6.87 -23.73 -23.38
C GLN A 137 -7.44 -23.41 -24.77
N ASN A 138 -8.28 -24.26 -25.34
CA ASN A 138 -9.01 -23.94 -26.57
C ASN A 138 -10.05 -22.83 -26.34
N LEU A 139 -10.75 -22.80 -25.19
CA LEU A 139 -11.60 -21.67 -24.80
C LEU A 139 -10.78 -20.38 -24.57
N ALA A 140 -9.55 -20.48 -24.06
CA ALA A 140 -8.67 -19.34 -23.82
C ALA A 140 -8.08 -18.79 -25.12
N GLY A 141 -7.73 -19.67 -26.07
CA GLY A 141 -7.25 -19.32 -27.41
C GLY A 141 -8.34 -18.72 -28.32
N LEU A 142 -9.59 -19.17 -28.18
CA LEU A 142 -10.75 -18.61 -28.89
C LEU A 142 -11.26 -17.29 -28.26
N ARG A 143 -10.77 -16.90 -27.09
CA ARG A 143 -11.19 -15.67 -26.41
C ARG A 143 -10.31 -14.50 -26.80
N HIS A 144 -10.41 -14.07 -28.06
CA HIS A 144 -9.93 -12.76 -28.48
C HIS A 144 -10.78 -11.67 -27.80
N LYS A 145 -10.55 -11.42 -26.51
CA LYS A 145 -11.18 -10.32 -25.78
C LYS A 145 -10.69 -9.03 -26.43
N SER A 146 -11.62 -8.25 -27.00
CA SER A 146 -11.34 -6.90 -27.48
C SER A 146 -10.56 -6.10 -26.42
N PRO A 147 -9.69 -5.16 -26.81
CA PRO A 147 -8.93 -4.35 -25.86
C PRO A 147 -9.83 -3.70 -24.79
N ILE A 148 -11.05 -3.34 -25.18
CA ILE A 148 -12.11 -2.81 -24.30
C ILE A 148 -12.54 -3.84 -23.25
N ARG A 149 -12.74 -5.11 -23.64
CA ARG A 149 -13.14 -6.19 -22.72
C ARG A 149 -11.99 -6.61 -21.80
N LYS A 150 -10.73 -6.53 -22.24
CA LYS A 150 -9.54 -6.70 -21.38
C LYS A 150 -9.44 -5.58 -20.34
N MET A 151 -9.61 -4.32 -20.77
CA MET A 151 -9.63 -3.16 -19.88
C MET A 151 -10.76 -3.25 -18.86
N SER A 152 -11.96 -3.61 -19.30
CA SER A 152 -13.12 -3.81 -18.43
C SER A 152 -12.88 -4.91 -17.39
N SER A 153 -12.32 -6.07 -17.79
CA SER A 153 -12.00 -7.11 -16.80
C SER A 153 -10.93 -6.65 -15.81
N LYS A 154 -9.89 -5.93 -16.27
CA LYS A 154 -8.84 -5.40 -15.40
C LYS A 154 -9.38 -4.36 -14.41
N LEU A 155 -10.31 -3.52 -14.86
CA LEU A 155 -11.01 -2.56 -14.01
C LEU A 155 -11.92 -3.28 -13.00
N SER A 156 -12.64 -4.33 -13.42
CA SER A 156 -13.47 -5.14 -12.51
C SER A 156 -12.64 -5.75 -11.39
N TYR A 157 -11.52 -6.40 -11.73
CA TYR A 157 -10.62 -6.97 -10.73
C TYR A 157 -10.04 -5.89 -9.81
N TYR A 158 -9.64 -4.73 -10.35
CA TYR A 158 -9.15 -3.62 -9.53
C TYR A 158 -10.22 -3.08 -8.57
N LEU A 159 -11.46 -2.95 -9.04
CA LEU A 159 -12.60 -2.52 -8.24
C LEU A 159 -12.91 -3.53 -7.14
N GLU A 160 -12.94 -4.82 -7.45
CA GLU A 160 -13.15 -5.89 -6.48
C GLU A 160 -12.07 -5.89 -5.40
N ASP A 161 -10.80 -5.79 -5.80
CA ASP A 161 -9.67 -5.78 -4.86
C ASP A 161 -9.61 -4.52 -3.98
N ASN A 162 -10.11 -3.38 -4.47
CA ASN A 162 -9.99 -2.08 -3.79
C ASN A 162 -11.33 -1.45 -3.40
N TRP A 163 -12.45 -2.18 -3.43
CA TRP A 163 -13.78 -1.60 -3.27
C TRP A 163 -13.94 -0.84 -1.94
N LYS A 164 -13.36 -1.36 -0.84
CA LYS A 164 -13.37 -0.69 0.48
C LYS A 164 -12.67 0.67 0.44
N ARG A 165 -11.52 0.75 -0.23
CA ARG A 165 -10.75 1.99 -0.38
C ARG A 165 -11.55 3.01 -1.19
N LEU A 166 -12.10 2.57 -2.32
CA LEU A 166 -12.87 3.44 -3.22
C LEU A 166 -14.14 3.97 -2.53
N TRP A 167 -14.85 3.11 -1.80
CA TRP A 167 -16.03 3.49 -1.02
C TRP A 167 -15.71 4.56 0.02
N VAL A 168 -14.66 4.37 0.82
CA VAL A 168 -14.26 5.35 1.86
C VAL A 168 -13.84 6.68 1.23
N LEU A 169 -13.08 6.64 0.14
CA LEU A 169 -12.69 7.85 -0.58
C LEU A 169 -13.91 8.57 -1.18
N ALA A 170 -14.84 7.85 -1.79
CA ALA A 170 -16.07 8.42 -2.34
C ALA A 170 -16.92 9.07 -1.25
N LEU A 171 -17.09 8.40 -0.10
CA LEU A 171 -17.82 8.94 1.05
C LEU A 171 -17.16 10.22 1.58
N TRP A 172 -15.85 10.19 1.80
CA TRP A 172 -15.09 11.34 2.31
C TRP A 172 -15.15 12.54 1.34
N ILE A 173 -14.95 12.31 0.05
CA ILE A 173 -15.07 13.35 -0.98
C ILE A 173 -16.50 13.89 -1.06
N GLY A 174 -17.52 13.02 -0.97
CA GLY A 174 -18.92 13.41 -0.94
C GLY A 174 -19.26 14.32 0.24
N ILE A 175 -18.78 14.00 1.44
CA ILE A 175 -18.96 14.84 2.63
C ILE A 175 -18.26 16.20 2.44
N MET A 176 -17.01 16.21 1.96
CA MET A 176 -16.30 17.47 1.68
C MET A 176 -17.03 18.34 0.65
N ALA A 177 -17.49 17.75 -0.46
CA ALA A 177 -18.25 18.45 -1.48
C ALA A 177 -19.56 19.02 -0.93
N GLY A 178 -20.30 18.22 -0.15
CA GLY A 178 -21.53 18.66 0.51
C GLY A 178 -21.31 19.84 1.45
N LEU A 179 -20.30 19.77 2.34
CA LEU A 179 -19.95 20.86 3.24
C LEU A 179 -19.50 22.13 2.51
N PHE A 180 -18.69 21.97 1.46
CA PHE A 180 -18.23 23.08 0.63
C PHE A 180 -19.41 23.77 -0.05
N ILE A 181 -20.29 23.01 -0.72
CA ILE A 181 -21.47 23.53 -1.43
C ILE A 181 -22.42 24.22 -0.45
N TRP A 182 -22.68 23.61 0.70
CA TRP A 182 -23.54 24.18 1.74
C TRP A 182 -23.02 25.56 2.20
N LYS A 183 -21.72 25.65 2.53
CA LYS A 183 -21.11 26.94 2.93
C LYS A 183 -21.02 27.94 1.79
N PHE A 184 -20.76 27.48 0.59
CA PHE A 184 -20.73 28.31 -0.60
C PHE A 184 -22.08 29.01 -0.82
N ILE A 185 -23.18 28.24 -0.80
CA ILE A 185 -24.55 28.78 -0.95
C ILE A 185 -24.89 29.70 0.23
N GLN A 186 -24.54 29.32 1.46
CA GLN A 186 -24.77 30.14 2.65
C GLN A 186 -24.13 31.53 2.51
N TYR A 187 -22.87 31.61 2.07
CA TYR A 187 -22.16 32.89 1.93
C TYR A 187 -22.54 33.65 0.67
N ARG A 188 -22.98 32.98 -0.41
CA ARG A 188 -23.52 33.63 -1.60
C ARG A 188 -24.78 34.46 -1.29
N ASN A 189 -25.60 33.98 -0.36
CA ASN A 189 -26.84 34.65 0.05
C ASN A 189 -26.63 35.66 1.19
N ARG A 190 -25.39 35.92 1.61
CA ARG A 190 -25.06 36.94 2.62
C ARG A 190 -24.63 38.23 1.94
N TYR A 191 -24.94 39.37 2.56
CA TYR A 191 -24.50 40.69 2.08
C TYR A 191 -22.97 40.82 1.98
N VAL A 192 -22.17 40.00 2.67
CA VAL A 192 -20.69 39.98 2.50
C VAL A 192 -20.30 39.64 1.04
N PHE A 193 -21.15 38.89 0.33
CA PHE A 193 -20.95 38.54 -1.08
C PHE A 193 -20.96 39.77 -1.99
N SER A 194 -21.71 40.84 -1.67
CA SER A 194 -21.74 42.03 -2.53
C SER A 194 -20.39 42.75 -2.59
N VAL A 195 -19.54 42.56 -1.58
CA VAL A 195 -18.21 43.17 -1.48
C VAL A 195 -17.14 42.20 -2.02
N MET A 196 -17.04 41.03 -1.41
CA MET A 196 -15.95 40.07 -1.66
C MET A 196 -16.25 39.09 -2.81
N GLY A 197 -17.50 39.00 -3.27
CA GLY A 197 -17.90 38.16 -4.39
C GLY A 197 -17.66 36.66 -4.15
N TYR A 198 -17.26 35.95 -5.20
CA TYR A 198 -17.00 34.50 -5.14
C TYR A 198 -15.78 34.12 -4.29
N CYS A 199 -14.89 35.06 -3.98
CA CYS A 199 -13.70 34.78 -3.20
C CYS A 199 -14.06 34.39 -1.77
N VAL A 200 -15.02 35.09 -1.13
CA VAL A 200 -15.46 34.75 0.23
C VAL A 200 -16.21 33.42 0.27
N THR A 201 -16.97 33.07 -0.77
CA THR A 201 -17.70 31.80 -0.80
C THR A 201 -16.75 30.62 -0.96
N ILE A 202 -15.72 30.75 -1.81
CA ILE A 202 -14.68 29.74 -1.96
C ILE A 202 -13.85 29.64 -0.68
N ALA A 203 -13.43 30.77 -0.10
CA ALA A 203 -12.62 30.79 1.12
C ALA A 203 -13.36 30.14 2.30
N LYS A 204 -14.66 30.42 2.48
CA LYS A 204 -15.47 29.84 3.56
C LYS A 204 -15.88 28.39 3.29
N GLY A 205 -16.09 28.00 2.03
CA GLY A 205 -16.26 26.61 1.64
C GLY A 205 -15.01 25.78 1.95
N ALA A 206 -13.85 26.27 1.52
CA ALA A 206 -12.55 25.63 1.79
C ALA A 206 -12.27 25.53 3.29
N ALA A 207 -12.57 26.59 4.06
CA ALA A 207 -12.45 26.57 5.52
C ALA A 207 -13.26 25.44 6.17
N GLU A 208 -14.47 25.16 5.70
CA GLU A 208 -15.31 24.09 6.27
C GLU A 208 -14.74 22.71 5.95
N THR A 209 -14.21 22.51 4.74
CA THR A 209 -13.50 21.27 4.40
C THR A 209 -12.21 21.11 5.21
N LEU A 210 -11.50 22.21 5.50
CA LEU A 210 -10.31 22.21 6.35
C LEU A 210 -10.66 21.78 7.78
N LYS A 211 -11.76 22.28 8.37
CA LYS A 211 -12.19 21.84 9.71
C LYS A 211 -12.40 20.33 9.77
N LEU A 212 -13.10 19.77 8.78
CA LEU A 212 -13.30 18.33 8.69
C LEU A 212 -11.97 17.59 8.58
N ASN A 213 -11.10 17.99 7.66
CA ASN A 213 -9.83 17.29 7.42
C ASN A 213 -8.85 17.43 8.59
N MET A 214 -8.82 18.59 9.26
CA MET A 214 -8.04 18.78 10.48
C MET A 214 -8.57 17.94 11.64
N ALA A 215 -9.86 17.63 11.70
CA ALA A 215 -10.38 16.66 12.65
C ALA A 215 -10.01 15.23 12.24
N LEU A 216 -10.21 14.86 10.98
CA LEU A 216 -10.00 13.49 10.50
C LEU A 216 -8.53 13.06 10.46
N ILE A 217 -7.58 13.96 10.25
CA ILE A 217 -6.16 13.61 10.03
C ILE A 217 -5.50 12.89 11.24
N LEU A 218 -6.03 13.07 12.45
CA LEU A 218 -5.54 12.40 13.66
C LEU A 218 -6.04 10.95 13.78
N LEU A 219 -7.24 10.64 13.29
CA LEU A 219 -7.84 9.31 13.47
C LEU A 219 -6.98 8.16 12.90
N PRO A 220 -6.39 8.27 11.69
CA PRO A 220 -5.59 7.18 11.14
C PRO A 220 -4.27 6.95 11.87
N VAL A 221 -3.79 7.91 12.67
CA VAL A 221 -2.55 7.77 13.46
C VAL A 221 -2.79 7.30 14.90
N CYS A 222 -4.05 7.22 15.36
CA CYS A 222 -4.45 6.62 16.64
C CYS A 222 -4.28 5.10 16.63
N ARG A 223 -3.05 4.61 16.81
CA ARG A 223 -2.71 3.18 16.66
C ARG A 223 -3.57 2.24 17.51
N ASN A 224 -3.83 2.59 18.76
CA ASN A 224 -4.64 1.77 19.68
C ASN A 224 -6.09 1.67 19.18
N THR A 225 -6.70 2.81 18.84
CA THR A 225 -8.07 2.89 18.30
C THR A 225 -8.23 2.13 17.00
N ILE A 226 -7.28 2.28 16.06
CA ILE A 226 -7.30 1.56 14.78
C ILE A 226 -7.14 0.05 14.99
N THR A 227 -6.24 -0.36 15.90
CA THR A 227 -6.04 -1.78 16.21
C THR A 227 -7.29 -2.40 16.82
N TRP A 228 -7.95 -1.70 17.73
CA TRP A 228 -9.22 -2.13 18.31
C TRP A 228 -10.32 -2.23 17.24
N LEU A 229 -10.50 -1.19 16.42
CA LEU A 229 -11.51 -1.15 15.36
C LEU A 229 -11.33 -2.26 14.33
N ARG A 230 -10.08 -2.67 14.04
CA ARG A 230 -9.76 -3.76 13.12
C ARG A 230 -10.34 -5.11 13.57
N ASN A 231 -10.52 -5.31 14.87
CA ASN A 231 -11.10 -6.53 15.44
C ASN A 231 -12.64 -6.49 15.53
N THR A 232 -13.27 -5.42 15.06
CA THR A 232 -14.74 -5.26 15.06
C THR A 232 -15.35 -5.56 13.69
N ARG A 233 -16.69 -5.59 13.63
CA ARG A 233 -17.44 -5.73 12.36
C ARG A 233 -17.14 -4.59 11.36
N ALA A 234 -16.57 -3.47 11.81
CA ALA A 234 -16.20 -2.33 10.96
C ALA A 234 -15.11 -2.69 9.92
N ALA A 235 -14.23 -3.66 10.21
CA ALA A 235 -13.18 -4.10 9.28
C ALA A 235 -13.72 -4.74 7.99
N ARG A 236 -15.00 -5.15 7.98
CA ARG A 236 -15.68 -5.60 6.76
C ARG A 236 -15.93 -4.45 5.78
N ALA A 237 -16.13 -3.23 6.27
CA ALA A 237 -16.42 -2.06 5.45
C ALA A 237 -15.23 -1.09 5.29
N LEU A 238 -14.30 -1.07 6.25
CA LEU A 238 -13.20 -0.10 6.29
C LEU A 238 -11.82 -0.78 6.11
N PRO A 239 -10.94 -0.25 5.25
CA PRO A 239 -9.59 -0.77 5.04
C PRO A 239 -8.61 -0.20 6.08
N PHE A 240 -8.70 -0.67 7.33
CA PHE A 240 -7.91 -0.12 8.44
C PHE A 240 -6.38 -0.26 8.27
N ASP A 241 -5.90 -1.24 7.49
CA ASP A 241 -4.47 -1.42 7.22
C ASP A 241 -3.87 -0.32 6.30
N ASP A 242 -4.71 0.50 5.66
CA ASP A 242 -4.30 1.65 4.84
C ASP A 242 -4.41 3.00 5.55
N ASN A 243 -4.58 3.00 6.87
CA ASN A 243 -4.73 4.20 7.68
C ASN A 243 -3.64 5.27 7.38
N ILE A 244 -2.37 4.91 7.27
CA ILE A 244 -1.28 5.85 6.99
C ILE A 244 -1.33 6.39 5.54
N ASN A 245 -1.80 5.59 4.58
CA ASN A 245 -2.01 6.08 3.22
C ASN A 245 -3.18 7.08 3.18
N PHE A 246 -4.25 6.79 3.92
CA PHE A 246 -5.37 7.72 4.07
C PHE A 246 -4.96 9.02 4.78
N HIS A 247 -4.12 8.97 5.81
CA HIS A 247 -3.53 10.16 6.45
C HIS A 247 -2.80 11.06 5.45
N LYS A 248 -1.99 10.48 4.55
CA LYS A 248 -1.32 11.26 3.47
C LYS A 248 -2.31 11.86 2.49
N THR A 249 -3.38 11.14 2.15
CA THR A 249 -4.45 11.65 1.26
C THR A 249 -5.18 12.82 1.90
N ILE A 250 -5.50 12.74 3.20
CA ILE A 250 -6.08 13.86 3.95
C ILE A 250 -5.11 15.05 3.98
N ALA A 251 -3.82 14.80 4.25
CA ALA A 251 -2.80 15.86 4.24
C ALA A 251 -2.73 16.59 2.88
N ALA A 252 -2.82 15.86 1.77
CA ALA A 252 -2.88 16.46 0.44
C ALA A 252 -4.13 17.34 0.25
N ALA A 253 -5.31 16.89 0.74
CA ALA A 253 -6.52 17.71 0.71
C ALA A 253 -6.42 18.94 1.62
N ILE A 254 -5.72 18.86 2.76
CA ILE A 254 -5.45 20.02 3.61
C ILE A 254 -4.62 21.05 2.86
N VAL A 255 -3.57 20.64 2.13
CA VAL A 255 -2.77 21.58 1.32
C VAL A 255 -3.66 22.32 0.30
N VAL A 256 -4.49 21.59 -0.44
CA VAL A 256 -5.42 22.19 -1.41
C VAL A 256 -6.40 23.14 -0.71
N GLY A 257 -6.97 22.72 0.42
CA GLY A 257 -7.88 23.54 1.22
C GLY A 257 -7.22 24.83 1.74
N VAL A 258 -5.97 24.76 2.21
CA VAL A 258 -5.19 25.92 2.68
C VAL A 258 -4.93 26.90 1.54
N ILE A 259 -4.53 26.41 0.36
CA ILE A 259 -4.32 27.26 -0.82
C ILE A 259 -5.62 27.98 -1.19
N LEU A 260 -6.74 27.25 -1.27
CA LEU A 260 -8.04 27.85 -1.60
C LEU A 260 -8.52 28.82 -0.52
N HIS A 261 -8.30 28.51 0.76
CA HIS A 261 -8.74 29.34 1.87
C HIS A 261 -7.88 30.60 2.04
N ALA A 262 -6.58 30.41 2.32
CA ALA A 262 -5.65 31.51 2.56
C ALA A 262 -5.39 32.31 1.27
N GLY A 263 -5.29 31.63 0.12
CA GLY A 263 -5.09 32.29 -1.17
C GLY A 263 -6.24 33.23 -1.53
N ASN A 264 -7.50 32.79 -1.39
CA ASN A 264 -8.63 33.70 -1.63
C ASN A 264 -8.70 34.83 -0.61
N HIS A 265 -8.41 34.58 0.68
CA HIS A 265 -8.37 35.65 1.67
C HIS A 265 -7.32 36.72 1.34
N LEU A 266 -6.07 36.30 1.06
CA LEU A 266 -4.95 37.20 0.86
C LEU A 266 -4.92 37.86 -0.52
N ALA A 267 -5.28 37.13 -1.58
CA ALA A 267 -5.16 37.60 -2.96
C ALA A 267 -6.46 38.20 -3.52
N CYS A 268 -7.61 37.96 -2.89
CA CYS A 268 -8.89 38.44 -3.41
C CYS A 268 -9.77 39.15 -2.37
N ASP A 269 -10.10 38.52 -1.24
CA ASP A 269 -11.03 39.11 -0.27
C ASP A 269 -10.47 40.41 0.32
N PHE A 270 -9.22 40.41 0.79
CA PHE A 270 -8.60 41.59 1.38
C PHE A 270 -8.48 42.74 0.36
N PRO A 271 -7.93 42.53 -0.86
CA PRO A 271 -7.93 43.58 -1.88
C PRO A 271 -9.33 44.13 -2.21
N ARG A 272 -10.32 43.25 -2.42
CA ARG A 272 -11.70 43.67 -2.75
C ARG A 272 -12.37 44.43 -1.60
N LEU A 273 -12.08 44.05 -0.35
CA LEU A 273 -12.59 44.76 0.81
C LEU A 273 -12.05 46.18 0.87
N ILE A 274 -10.74 46.35 0.67
CA ILE A 274 -10.05 47.63 0.76
C ILE A 274 -10.49 48.56 -0.39
N ASP A 275 -10.65 48.02 -1.60
CA ASP A 275 -11.04 48.76 -2.80
C ASP A 275 -12.55 49.06 -2.87
N SER A 276 -13.35 48.51 -1.96
CA SER A 276 -14.81 48.72 -1.98
C SER A 276 -15.21 50.16 -1.67
N SER A 277 -16.26 50.64 -2.33
CA SER A 277 -16.84 51.96 -2.03
C SER A 277 -17.41 52.01 -0.60
N ASP A 278 -17.49 53.20 0.01
CA ASP A 278 -17.99 53.36 1.38
C ASP A 278 -19.44 52.88 1.54
N GLN A 279 -20.26 53.01 0.48
CA GLN A 279 -21.63 52.51 0.45
C GLN A 279 -21.67 50.97 0.47
N THR A 280 -20.81 50.33 -0.32
CA THR A 280 -20.71 48.87 -0.37
C THR A 280 -20.08 48.29 0.91
N TYR A 281 -19.18 49.04 1.55
CA TYR A 281 -18.55 48.67 2.83
C TYR A 281 -19.46 48.87 4.05
N ALA A 282 -20.41 49.81 4.02
CA ALA A 282 -21.30 50.13 5.14
C ALA A 282 -21.85 48.91 5.92
N PRO A 283 -22.38 47.84 5.29
CA PRO A 283 -22.89 46.68 6.03
C PRO A 283 -21.81 45.82 6.72
N LEU A 284 -20.53 46.00 6.35
CA LEU A 284 -19.38 45.28 6.91
C LEU A 284 -18.74 46.00 8.11
N ARG A 285 -19.13 47.24 8.41
CA ARG A 285 -18.60 48.03 9.53
C ARG A 285 -18.67 47.31 10.88
N LYS A 286 -19.74 46.55 11.11
CA LYS A 286 -19.89 45.75 12.34
C LYS A 286 -18.87 44.62 12.51
N TYR A 287 -18.16 44.25 11.45
CA TYR A 287 -17.14 43.18 11.49
C TYR A 287 -15.71 43.74 11.45
N PHE A 288 -15.49 44.80 10.68
CA PHE A 288 -14.16 45.34 10.40
C PHE A 288 -13.91 46.73 10.99
N GLY A 289 -14.93 47.35 11.62
CA GLY A 289 -14.87 48.69 12.19
C GLY A 289 -15.46 49.77 11.27
N GLU A 290 -15.67 50.98 11.82
CA GLU A 290 -16.24 52.12 11.08
C GLU A 290 -15.36 52.53 9.87
N THR A 291 -14.04 52.50 10.05
CA THR A 291 -13.06 52.79 9.00
C THR A 291 -12.60 51.51 8.30
N LYS A 292 -12.40 51.58 6.99
CA LYS A 292 -11.87 50.45 6.21
C LYS A 292 -10.47 50.08 6.72
N PRO A 293 -10.20 48.80 7.03
CA PRO A 293 -8.89 48.38 7.48
C PRO A 293 -7.89 48.40 6.31
N THR A 294 -6.62 48.63 6.61
CA THR A 294 -5.53 48.45 5.63
C THR A 294 -5.18 46.98 5.49
N TYR A 295 -4.52 46.60 4.39
CA TYR A 295 -4.08 45.22 4.15
C TYR A 295 -3.23 44.69 5.31
N LEU A 296 -2.28 45.51 5.78
CA LEU A 296 -1.41 45.15 6.89
C LEU A 296 -2.18 45.00 8.21
N ALA A 297 -3.24 45.78 8.43
CA ALA A 297 -4.10 45.63 9.60
C ALA A 297 -4.87 44.31 9.59
N LEU A 298 -5.35 43.86 8.42
CA LEU A 298 -6.01 42.56 8.26
C LEU A 298 -5.04 41.40 8.53
N VAL A 299 -3.82 41.47 7.98
CA VAL A 299 -2.80 40.43 8.18
C VAL A 299 -2.26 40.41 9.62
N ARG A 300 -2.12 41.56 10.27
CA ARG A 300 -1.72 41.67 11.69
C ARG A 300 -2.84 41.32 12.67
N GLY A 301 -4.08 41.23 12.20
CA GLY A 301 -5.20 40.76 13.00
C GLY A 301 -4.99 39.33 13.48
N VAL A 302 -5.75 38.94 14.51
CA VAL A 302 -5.60 37.61 15.14
C VAL A 302 -5.77 36.48 14.12
N GLU A 303 -6.74 36.57 13.21
CA GLU A 303 -6.92 35.58 12.14
C GLU A 303 -5.70 35.52 11.20
N GLY A 304 -5.17 36.67 10.79
CA GLY A 304 -4.03 36.74 9.87
C GLY A 304 -2.76 36.16 10.49
N VAL A 305 -2.42 36.56 11.71
CA VAL A 305 -1.22 36.08 12.43
C VAL A 305 -1.31 34.58 12.69
N THR A 306 -2.43 34.10 13.23
CA THR A 306 -2.62 32.66 13.48
C THR A 306 -2.59 31.85 12.18
N GLY A 307 -3.19 32.37 11.10
CA GLY A 307 -3.16 31.78 9.77
C GLY A 307 -1.72 31.64 9.22
N VAL A 308 -0.93 32.70 9.30
CA VAL A 308 0.47 32.70 8.85
C VAL A 308 1.31 31.72 9.68
N ILE A 309 1.16 31.70 11.01
CA ILE A 309 1.86 30.75 11.88
C ILE A 309 1.53 29.32 11.47
N MET A 310 0.24 28.99 11.28
CA MET A 310 -0.19 27.66 10.84
C MET A 310 0.43 27.29 9.49
N VAL A 311 0.40 28.19 8.49
CA VAL A 311 0.95 27.92 7.16
C VAL A 311 2.44 27.67 7.21
N VAL A 312 3.21 28.47 7.97
CA VAL A 312 4.66 28.27 8.12
C VAL A 312 4.98 26.93 8.80
N CYS A 313 4.30 26.61 9.90
CA CYS A 313 4.47 25.33 10.58
C CYS A 313 4.13 24.14 9.69
N MET A 314 3.00 24.20 8.96
CA MET A 314 2.59 23.16 8.02
C MET A 314 3.55 23.01 6.85
N LEU A 315 4.09 24.12 6.32
CA LEU A 315 5.08 24.08 5.24
C LEU A 315 6.35 23.34 5.69
N ILE A 316 6.86 23.61 6.89
CA ILE A 316 8.02 22.90 7.46
C ILE A 316 7.68 21.42 7.69
N ALA A 317 6.54 21.12 8.29
CA ALA A 317 6.13 19.74 8.56
C ALA A 317 5.97 18.93 7.26
N PHE A 318 5.25 19.46 6.27
CA PHE A 318 4.98 18.78 5.00
C PHE A 318 6.22 18.61 4.13
N THR A 319 7.10 19.61 4.05
CA THR A 319 8.36 19.49 3.30
C THR A 319 9.23 18.36 3.86
N LEU A 320 9.40 18.32 5.19
CA LEU A 320 10.15 17.27 5.88
C LEU A 320 9.41 15.92 5.91
N ALA A 321 8.09 15.90 5.68
CA ALA A 321 7.29 14.67 5.49
C ALA A 321 7.57 13.95 4.17
N THR A 322 8.04 14.68 3.15
CA THR A 322 8.23 14.11 1.82
C THR A 322 9.21 12.95 1.84
N ARG A 323 9.02 11.97 0.94
CA ARG A 323 9.89 10.78 0.83
C ARG A 323 11.36 11.17 0.67
N TRP A 324 11.63 12.26 -0.04
CA TRP A 324 12.96 12.76 -0.38
C TRP A 324 13.71 13.23 0.88
N PHE A 325 13.08 14.09 1.69
CA PHE A 325 13.69 14.59 2.93
C PHE A 325 13.70 13.54 4.02
N ARG A 326 12.61 12.79 4.21
CA ARG A 326 12.50 11.77 5.26
C ARG A 326 13.47 10.60 5.10
N ARG A 327 13.82 10.24 3.86
CA ARG A 327 14.81 9.18 3.56
C ARG A 327 16.23 9.71 3.30
N SER A 328 16.49 10.99 3.58
CA SER A 328 17.79 11.64 3.38
C SER A 328 18.34 11.51 1.95
N LEU A 329 17.45 11.52 0.95
CA LEU A 329 17.86 11.48 -0.46
C LEU A 329 18.39 12.84 -0.94
N VAL A 330 17.99 13.93 -0.28
CA VAL A 330 18.51 15.27 -0.49
C VAL A 330 19.69 15.48 0.46
N LYS A 331 20.86 15.84 -0.07
CA LYS A 331 22.03 16.21 0.74
C LYS A 331 22.10 17.74 0.80
N LEU A 332 21.89 18.30 1.98
CA LEU A 332 22.02 19.74 2.22
C LEU A 332 23.46 20.08 2.68
N PRO A 333 23.98 21.27 2.31
CA PRO A 333 25.28 21.73 2.81
C PRO A 333 25.22 22.03 4.31
N LYS A 334 26.35 21.92 5.01
CA LYS A 334 26.45 22.31 6.43
C LYS A 334 26.11 23.80 6.58
N PRO A 335 25.32 24.20 7.60
CA PRO A 335 24.89 23.43 8.77
C PRO A 335 23.54 22.71 8.63
N PHE A 336 22.97 22.64 7.42
CA PHE A 336 21.61 22.14 7.19
C PHE A 336 21.51 20.62 6.93
N ASP A 337 22.63 19.90 6.99
CA ASP A 337 22.69 18.44 6.85
C ASP A 337 21.78 17.71 7.85
N LYS A 338 21.65 18.26 9.07
CA LYS A 338 20.76 17.77 10.13
C LYS A 338 19.26 17.98 9.88
N LEU A 339 18.87 18.77 8.88
CA LEU A 339 17.46 19.00 8.51
C LEU A 339 16.90 17.90 7.58
N THR A 340 17.57 16.76 7.47
CA THR A 340 17.13 15.62 6.65
C THR A 340 17.11 14.34 7.49
N GLY A 341 16.28 13.38 7.07
CA GLY A 341 16.14 12.08 7.74
C GLY A 341 14.95 11.95 8.68
N PHE A 342 14.85 10.78 9.32
CA PHE A 342 13.69 10.42 10.14
C PHE A 342 13.52 11.30 11.38
N ASN A 343 14.62 11.69 12.04
CA ASN A 343 14.55 12.57 13.21
C ASN A 343 14.02 13.96 12.84
N ALA A 344 14.51 14.54 11.74
CA ALA A 344 14.02 15.84 11.26
C ALA A 344 12.51 15.79 10.95
N PHE A 345 12.06 14.73 10.28
CA PHE A 345 10.64 14.44 10.07
C PHE A 345 9.86 14.36 11.39
N TRP A 346 10.36 13.59 12.36
CA TRP A 346 9.64 13.33 13.62
C TRP A 346 9.49 14.60 14.46
N TYR A 347 10.57 15.36 14.65
CA TYR A 347 10.53 16.63 15.40
C TYR A 347 9.70 17.67 14.67
N SER A 348 9.81 17.80 13.35
CA SER A 348 8.99 18.75 12.60
C SER A 348 7.50 18.41 12.64
N HIS A 349 7.13 17.13 12.70
CA HIS A 349 5.72 16.76 12.79
C HIS A 349 5.08 17.21 14.09
N HIS A 350 5.82 17.31 15.21
CA HIS A 350 5.31 17.83 16.49
C HIS A 350 4.84 19.29 16.42
N LEU A 351 5.21 20.03 15.37
CA LEU A 351 4.62 21.34 15.08
C LEU A 351 3.09 21.29 14.93
N PHE A 352 2.49 20.09 14.76
CA PHE A 352 1.04 19.90 14.81
C PHE A 352 0.44 20.52 16.09
N ILE A 353 1.11 20.46 17.24
CA ILE A 353 0.62 21.04 18.50
C ILE A 353 0.41 22.55 18.34
N ILE A 354 1.38 23.27 17.78
CA ILE A 354 1.30 24.71 17.52
C ILE A 354 0.19 24.99 16.49
N VAL A 355 0.08 24.16 15.45
CA VAL A 355 -0.97 24.29 14.43
C VAL A 355 -2.36 24.16 15.04
N TYR A 356 -2.62 23.18 15.91
CA TYR A 356 -3.94 23.01 16.53
C TYR A 356 -4.27 24.11 17.55
N ILE A 357 -3.30 24.55 18.36
CA ILE A 357 -3.51 25.71 19.25
C ILE A 357 -3.88 26.95 18.41
N SER A 358 -3.13 27.20 17.34
CA SER A 358 -3.39 28.32 16.43
C SER A 358 -4.74 28.16 15.71
N LEU A 359 -5.13 26.95 15.32
CA LEU A 359 -6.40 26.66 14.66
C LEU A 359 -7.60 26.96 15.56
N VAL A 360 -7.52 26.62 16.85
CA VAL A 360 -8.57 26.95 17.83
C VAL A 360 -8.70 28.47 17.96
N ILE A 361 -7.58 29.18 18.15
CA ILE A 361 -7.60 30.65 18.27
C ILE A 361 -8.14 31.30 16.99
N HIS A 362 -7.68 30.83 15.82
CA HIS A 362 -8.12 31.28 14.50
C HIS A 362 -9.63 31.06 14.30
N GLY A 363 -10.13 29.89 14.72
CA GLY A 363 -11.54 29.51 14.64
C GLY A 363 -12.46 30.23 15.61
N GLU A 364 -11.93 30.71 16.74
CA GLU A 364 -12.68 31.42 17.76
C GLU A 364 -12.74 32.94 17.52
N ARG A 365 -11.76 33.53 16.83
CA ARG A 365 -11.69 34.99 16.62
C ARG A 365 -12.16 35.40 15.23
N LEU A 366 -13.27 34.81 14.77
CA LEU A 366 -13.75 34.98 13.40
C LEU A 366 -14.37 36.37 13.12
N TYR A 367 -13.88 37.11 12.11
CA TYR A 367 -14.38 38.42 11.69
C TYR A 367 -15.87 38.40 11.33
N LEU A 368 -16.31 37.36 10.62
CA LEU A 368 -17.66 37.29 10.03
C LEU A 368 -18.67 36.51 10.89
N ILE A 369 -18.28 36.08 12.10
CA ILE A 369 -19.13 35.34 13.04
C ILE A 369 -18.97 35.92 14.45
N LEU A 370 -19.94 36.74 14.86
CA LEU A 370 -19.95 37.39 16.16
C LEU A 370 -20.43 36.44 17.27
N ASP A 371 -21.43 35.60 16.98
CA ASP A 371 -22.02 34.69 17.96
C ASP A 371 -21.11 33.49 18.25
N TRP A 372 -20.79 33.26 19.53
CA TRP A 372 -19.88 32.20 19.97
C TRP A 372 -20.38 30.79 19.61
N TYR A 373 -21.68 30.51 19.71
CA TYR A 373 -22.25 29.19 19.42
C TYR A 373 -22.24 28.83 17.93
N LYS A 374 -22.00 29.80 17.03
CA LYS A 374 -21.87 29.57 15.58
C LYS A 374 -20.44 29.22 15.17
N ARG A 375 -19.49 29.21 16.11
CA ARG A 375 -18.08 28.88 15.90
C ARG A 375 -17.92 27.37 16.02
N THR A 376 -17.89 26.70 14.88
CA THR A 376 -17.95 25.22 14.83
C THR A 376 -16.60 24.53 14.99
N VAL A 377 -15.47 25.25 14.98
CA VAL A 377 -14.13 24.65 14.99
C VAL A 377 -13.93 23.73 16.21
N SER A 378 -14.28 24.22 17.39
CA SER A 378 -14.20 23.46 18.64
C SER A 378 -15.06 22.17 18.59
N LEU A 379 -16.22 22.21 17.94
CA LEU A 379 -17.09 21.02 17.79
C LEU A 379 -16.46 19.94 16.89
N TYR A 380 -15.82 20.32 15.79
CA TYR A 380 -15.10 19.37 14.92
C TYR A 380 -13.90 18.74 15.64
N LEU A 381 -13.17 19.53 16.44
CA LEU A 381 -11.94 19.09 17.08
C LEU A 381 -12.16 18.25 18.34
N SER A 382 -13.22 18.53 19.12
CA SER A 382 -13.50 17.82 20.37
C SER A 382 -13.61 16.30 20.19
N PHE A 383 -14.23 15.84 19.10
CA PHE A 383 -14.37 14.40 18.83
C PHE A 383 -13.03 13.73 18.49
N SER A 384 -12.16 14.44 17.79
CA SER A 384 -10.87 13.89 17.36
C SER A 384 -9.84 13.89 18.48
N PHE A 385 -9.85 14.89 19.37
CA PHE A 385 -8.93 14.93 20.50
C PHE A 385 -9.23 13.87 21.56
N THR A 386 -10.50 13.59 21.84
CA THR A 386 -10.87 12.52 22.79
C THR A 386 -10.44 11.13 22.34
N LEU A 387 -10.34 10.91 21.02
CA LEU A 387 -9.88 9.64 20.44
C LEU A 387 -8.36 9.57 20.25
N PHE A 388 -7.66 10.69 20.40
CA PHE A 388 -6.21 10.81 20.18
C PHE A 388 -5.41 10.71 21.49
N THR A 389 -5.96 11.21 22.60
CA THR A 389 -5.47 10.95 23.96
C THR A 389 -5.67 9.48 24.35
#